data_AF-A0A2M7HUY2-F1
#
_entry.id   AF-A0A2M7HUY2-F1
#
_cell.length_a   1.000
_cell.length_b   1.000
_cell.length_c   1.000
_cell.angle_alpha   90.00
_cell.angle_beta   90.00
_cell.angle_gamma   90.00
#
_symmetry.space_group_name_H-M   'P 1'
#
loop_
_entity.id
_entity.type
_entity.pdbx_description
1 polymer ?
#
loop_
_entity_poly.entity_id
_entity_poly.type
_entity_poly.pdbx_seq_one_letter_code
_entity_poly.pdbx_strand_id
1 'polypeptide(L)'
;MKKLSLVTISLLSILATAQVSAATDTTGFYVGGALNKVTIDGDDFTDSQSGTGFGAYGGYNFNDWFGLEANLFATGDLGDKDIDVSAGALSFTPKFTAQINDIFSVYGKVGIASMAIVLDGNGFDEDLTGFGWTYGVGINAAVTEHLNIRVSYDVTTGELDADNNYLGLKDIDTDIKQFAVGVHYQF
;
A
#
# COMPACT_ATOMS: atom_id res chain seq x y z
N MET A 1 -25.76 -17.43 14.11
CA MET A 1 -26.59 -16.20 14.12
C MET A 1 -26.00 -15.19 15.11
N LYS A 2 -25.09 -14.33 14.65
CA LYS A 2 -24.60 -13.15 15.39
C LYS A 2 -24.78 -11.94 14.49
N LYS A 3 -25.37 -10.90 15.07
CA LYS A 3 -25.80 -9.66 14.42
C LYS A 3 -24.56 -8.83 14.10
N LEU A 4 -24.15 -8.75 12.84
CA LEU A 4 -23.31 -7.64 12.37
C LEU A 4 -24.25 -6.57 11.84
N SER A 5 -24.62 -5.68 12.75
CA SER A 5 -25.37 -4.46 12.46
C SER A 5 -24.39 -3.42 11.90
N LEU A 6 -24.63 -3.04 10.65
CA LEU A 6 -24.68 -1.64 10.22
C LEU A 6 -23.51 -0.73 10.65
N VAL A 7 -22.43 -0.72 9.87
CA VAL A 7 -21.60 0.48 9.70
C VAL A 7 -21.60 0.83 8.21
N THR A 8 -22.61 1.58 7.84
CA THR A 8 -22.64 2.48 6.68
C THR A 8 -21.43 3.40 6.72
N ILE A 9 -20.47 3.20 5.81
CA ILE A 9 -19.60 4.30 5.34
C ILE A 9 -20.16 4.71 3.97
N SER A 10 -21.19 5.53 4.06
CA SER A 10 -21.62 6.45 3.01
C SER A 10 -20.51 7.48 2.79
N LEU A 11 -19.59 7.23 1.85
CA LEU A 11 -18.61 8.21 1.40
C LEU A 11 -18.51 8.23 -0.13
N LEU A 12 -19.65 8.15 -0.83
CA LEU A 12 -19.72 8.21 -2.29
C LEU A 12 -20.67 9.30 -2.79
N SER A 13 -20.68 10.46 -2.16
CA SER A 13 -21.56 11.56 -2.57
C SER A 13 -20.96 12.94 -2.32
N ILE A 14 -19.85 13.26 -2.98
CA ILE A 14 -19.50 14.63 -3.35
C ILE A 14 -18.95 14.61 -4.78
N LEU A 15 -19.85 14.58 -5.77
CA LEU A 15 -19.55 15.15 -7.08
C LEU A 15 -19.78 16.66 -6.94
N ALA A 16 -18.78 17.37 -6.44
CA ALA A 16 -18.72 18.82 -6.55
C ALA A 16 -18.21 19.13 -7.96
N THR A 17 -19.07 19.75 -8.75
CA THR A 17 -18.75 20.31 -10.07
C THR A 17 -17.62 21.33 -9.93
N ALA A 18 -16.44 21.00 -10.44
CA ALA A 18 -15.40 21.97 -10.76
C ALA A 18 -15.19 21.96 -12.28
N GLN A 19 -15.69 22.99 -12.96
CA GLN A 19 -15.22 23.33 -14.29
C GLN A 19 -13.93 24.13 -14.13
N VAL A 20 -12.75 23.53 -14.34
CA VAL A 20 -11.51 24.31 -14.57
C VAL A 20 -10.56 23.55 -15.49
N SER A 21 -10.33 24.18 -16.65
CA SER A 21 -9.15 24.21 -17.52
C SER A 21 -8.36 22.94 -17.86
N ALA A 22 -8.29 22.67 -19.16
CA ALA A 22 -7.31 21.82 -19.84
C ALA A 22 -5.87 22.39 -19.74
N ALA A 23 -5.30 22.37 -18.55
CA ALA A 23 -3.90 22.05 -18.38
C ALA A 23 -3.83 20.55 -18.05
N THR A 24 -2.69 19.90 -18.22
CA THR A 24 -2.46 18.57 -17.65
C THR A 24 -2.48 18.72 -16.13
N ASP A 25 -3.68 18.84 -15.55
CA ASP A 25 -3.87 19.20 -14.15
C ASP A 25 -3.49 17.96 -13.34
N THR A 26 -2.24 17.94 -12.89
CA THR A 26 -1.75 16.84 -12.05
C THR A 26 -2.25 17.00 -10.61
N THR A 27 -2.97 18.08 -10.31
CA THR A 27 -3.65 18.31 -9.02
C THR A 27 -5.01 17.64 -8.99
N GLY A 28 -5.47 17.25 -7.80
CA GLY A 28 -6.76 16.59 -7.62
C GLY A 28 -6.67 15.16 -7.12
N PHE A 29 -7.84 14.51 -7.07
CA PHE A 29 -7.98 13.15 -6.58
C PHE A 29 -7.54 12.14 -7.63
N TYR A 30 -6.87 11.09 -7.17
CA TYR A 30 -6.57 9.93 -8.01
C TYR A 30 -6.81 8.65 -7.24
N VAL A 31 -7.14 7.60 -7.99
CA VAL A 31 -7.27 6.25 -7.46
C VAL A 31 -6.57 5.29 -8.41
N GLY A 32 -6.03 4.21 -7.87
CA GLY A 32 -5.38 3.21 -8.69
C GLY A 32 -5.38 1.85 -8.02
N GLY A 33 -5.22 0.84 -8.86
CA GLY A 33 -4.98 -0.54 -8.43
C GLY A 33 -3.56 -0.95 -8.81
N ALA A 34 -2.94 -1.80 -8.01
CA ALA A 34 -1.63 -2.39 -8.27
C ALA A 34 -1.61 -3.88 -7.94
N LEU A 35 -0.79 -4.61 -8.68
CA LEU A 35 -0.34 -5.95 -8.34
C LEU A 35 0.99 -5.80 -7.61
N ASN A 36 1.07 -6.30 -6.39
CA ASN A 36 2.25 -6.22 -5.55
C ASN A 36 2.92 -7.58 -5.47
N LYS A 37 4.23 -7.62 -5.67
CA LYS A 37 5.07 -8.75 -5.31
C LYS A 37 5.81 -8.38 -4.04
N VAL A 38 5.52 -9.08 -2.96
CA VAL A 38 6.12 -8.86 -1.64
C VAL A 38 7.26 -9.86 -1.47
N THR A 39 8.42 -9.36 -1.05
CA THR A 39 9.56 -10.18 -0.64
C THR A 39 9.89 -9.81 0.80
N ILE A 40 9.93 -10.80 1.68
CA ILE A 40 10.30 -10.63 3.08
C ILE A 40 11.71 -11.20 3.22
N ASP A 41 12.66 -10.33 3.57
CA ASP A 41 14.02 -10.73 3.93
C ASP A 41 14.14 -10.60 5.45
N GLY A 42 14.60 -11.67 6.13
CA GLY A 42 14.90 -11.66 7.56
C GLY A 42 16.10 -12.54 7.85
N ASP A 43 16.98 -12.10 8.75
CA ASP A 43 18.27 -12.75 9.06
C ASP A 43 18.14 -14.21 9.57
N ASP A 44 16.96 -14.61 10.05
CA ASP A 44 16.67 -15.98 10.52
C ASP A 44 16.02 -16.89 9.45
N PHE A 45 15.71 -16.38 8.25
CA PHE A 45 15.08 -17.15 7.18
C PHE A 45 16.11 -17.54 6.12
N THR A 46 16.45 -18.82 6.06
CA THR A 46 17.37 -19.41 5.06
C THR A 46 16.83 -19.34 3.62
N ASP A 47 15.53 -19.03 3.44
CA ASP A 47 14.85 -18.88 2.14
C ASP A 47 14.00 -17.59 2.12
N SER A 48 14.27 -16.68 1.19
CA SER A 48 13.42 -15.52 0.92
C SER A 48 12.03 -15.98 0.46
N GLN A 49 11.00 -15.78 1.28
CA GLN A 49 9.62 -16.04 0.86
C GLN A 49 9.09 -14.86 0.04
N SER A 50 8.62 -15.16 -1.18
CA SER A 50 7.99 -14.17 -2.07
C SER A 50 6.51 -14.49 -2.27
N GLY A 51 5.65 -13.50 -2.04
CA GLY A 51 4.21 -13.57 -2.23
C GLY A 51 3.71 -12.62 -3.31
N THR A 52 2.57 -12.92 -3.92
CA THR A 52 1.86 -11.97 -4.79
C THR A 52 0.60 -11.49 -4.08
N GLY A 53 0.28 -10.22 -4.24
CA GLY A 53 -0.90 -9.59 -3.66
C GLY A 53 -1.47 -8.52 -4.58
N PHE A 54 -2.60 -7.98 -4.15
CA PHE A 54 -3.30 -6.91 -4.84
C PHE A 54 -3.34 -5.71 -3.90
N GLY A 55 -3.27 -4.51 -4.45
CA GLY A 55 -3.38 -3.28 -3.70
C GLY A 55 -4.20 -2.25 -4.42
N ALA A 56 -4.77 -1.34 -3.65
CA ALA A 56 -5.43 -0.16 -4.11
C ALA A 56 -4.78 1.04 -3.41
N TYR A 57 -4.63 2.14 -4.13
CA TYR A 57 -4.14 3.38 -3.57
C TYR A 57 -5.02 4.52 -4.03
N GLY A 58 -5.16 5.52 -3.16
CA GLY A 58 -5.94 6.71 -3.42
C GLY A 58 -5.25 7.90 -2.78
N GLY A 59 -5.24 9.01 -3.49
CA GLY A 59 -4.55 10.19 -3.03
C GLY A 59 -5.14 11.48 -3.55
N TYR A 60 -4.58 12.57 -3.05
CA TYR A 60 -4.87 13.92 -3.50
C TYR A 60 -3.55 14.65 -3.75
N ASN A 61 -3.33 15.07 -4.98
CA ASN A 61 -2.23 15.95 -5.32
C ASN A 61 -2.65 17.39 -5.07
N PHE A 62 -1.96 18.08 -4.16
CA PHE A 62 -2.22 19.50 -3.87
C PHE A 62 -1.54 20.40 -4.88
N ASN A 63 -0.36 19.99 -5.36
CA ASN A 63 0.43 20.68 -6.36
C ASN A 63 1.13 19.64 -7.26
N ASP A 64 1.73 20.09 -8.36
CA ASP A 64 2.46 19.21 -9.29
C ASP A 64 3.60 18.42 -8.67
N TRP A 65 4.12 18.89 -7.53
CA TRP A 65 5.23 18.28 -6.81
C TRP A 65 4.85 17.63 -5.48
N PHE A 66 3.67 17.89 -4.92
CA PHE A 66 3.27 17.43 -3.59
C PHE A 66 1.85 16.88 -3.55
N GLY A 67 1.71 15.67 -3.00
CA GLY A 67 0.45 15.00 -2.77
C GLY A 67 0.47 14.16 -1.48
N LEU A 68 -0.72 13.73 -1.07
CA LEU A 68 -0.89 12.70 -0.04
C LEU A 68 -1.47 11.45 -0.67
N GLU A 69 -0.90 10.30 -0.35
CA GLU A 69 -1.32 8.99 -0.83
C GLU A 69 -1.59 8.06 0.35
N ALA A 70 -2.80 7.48 0.35
CA ALA A 70 -3.11 6.31 1.13
C ALA A 70 -2.98 5.07 0.23
N ASN A 71 -2.34 4.01 0.72
CA ASN A 71 -2.20 2.76 -0.02
C ASN A 71 -2.60 1.60 0.90
N LEU A 72 -3.50 0.76 0.39
CA LEU A 72 -3.95 -0.47 1.02
C LEU A 72 -3.49 -1.62 0.13
N PHE A 73 -2.75 -2.57 0.67
CA PHE A 73 -2.51 -3.83 -0.03
C PHE A 73 -2.95 -5.02 0.82
N ALA A 74 -3.30 -6.11 0.14
CA ALA A 74 -3.62 -7.40 0.72
C ALA A 74 -2.98 -8.50 -0.13
N THR A 75 -2.31 -9.44 0.51
CA THR A 75 -1.85 -10.67 -0.13
C THR A 75 -2.94 -11.72 0.01
N GLY A 76 -3.39 -12.30 -1.11
CA GLY A 76 -4.30 -13.44 -1.09
C GLY A 76 -3.51 -14.74 -1.16
N ASP A 77 -3.87 -15.70 -0.31
CA ASP A 77 -3.42 -17.10 -0.29
C ASP A 77 -1.92 -17.32 -0.49
N LEU A 78 -1.17 -17.28 0.61
CA LEU A 78 0.20 -17.79 0.67
C LEU A 78 0.27 -19.29 1.01
N GLY A 79 -0.87 -19.99 1.07
CA GLY A 79 -0.97 -21.38 1.53
C GLY A 79 -1.37 -22.40 0.44
N ASP A 80 -0.81 -23.61 0.55
CA ASP A 80 -1.29 -24.80 -0.14
C ASP A 80 -2.61 -25.26 0.54
N LYS A 81 -3.73 -25.14 -0.17
CA LYS A 81 -5.09 -25.75 -0.01
C LYS A 81 -5.77 -25.90 1.37
N ASP A 82 -5.12 -25.70 2.51
CA ASP A 82 -5.68 -25.97 3.86
C ASP A 82 -5.43 -24.85 4.90
N ILE A 83 -4.70 -23.78 4.57
CA ILE A 83 -4.44 -22.64 5.50
C ILE A 83 -4.47 -21.31 4.74
N ASP A 84 -5.43 -20.45 5.07
CA ASP A 84 -5.61 -19.13 4.45
C ASP A 84 -4.85 -18.07 5.28
N VAL A 85 -3.69 -17.65 4.79
CA VAL A 85 -2.88 -16.58 5.39
C VAL A 85 -3.11 -15.29 4.60
N SER A 86 -3.75 -14.31 5.23
CA SER A 86 -4.02 -12.99 4.65
C SER A 86 -3.22 -11.92 5.39
N ALA A 87 -2.28 -11.28 4.70
CA ALA A 87 -1.56 -10.12 5.22
C ALA A 87 -2.07 -8.86 4.52
N GLY A 88 -2.46 -7.85 5.29
CA GLY A 88 -2.85 -6.55 4.79
C GLY A 88 -2.00 -5.45 5.41
N ALA A 89 -1.77 -4.37 4.67
CA ALA A 89 -1.31 -3.14 5.30
C ALA A 89 -1.93 -1.91 4.67
N LEU A 90 -2.17 -0.92 5.51
CA LEU A 90 -2.63 0.41 5.15
C LEU A 90 -1.50 1.38 5.46
N SER A 91 -1.09 2.16 4.47
CA SER A 91 -0.07 3.19 4.61
C SER A 91 -0.62 4.56 4.27
N PHE A 92 -0.04 5.56 4.93
CA PHE A 92 -0.33 6.95 4.69
C PHE A 92 0.98 7.70 4.46
N THR A 93 1.15 8.24 3.26
CA THR A 93 2.43 8.74 2.79
C THR A 93 2.28 10.08 2.08
N PRO A 94 2.98 11.12 2.54
CA PRO A 94 3.41 12.21 1.68
C PRO A 94 4.14 11.71 0.44
N LYS A 95 3.71 12.19 -0.72
CA LYS A 95 4.27 11.87 -2.04
C LYS A 95 4.82 13.15 -2.68
N PHE A 96 6.06 13.07 -3.12
CA PHE A 96 6.74 14.12 -3.87
C PHE A 96 6.98 13.66 -5.30
N THR A 97 6.41 14.38 -6.27
CA THR A 97 6.48 14.02 -7.69
C THR A 97 7.40 15.00 -8.44
N ALA A 98 8.22 14.49 -9.33
CA ALA A 98 9.01 15.29 -10.27
C ALA A 98 8.65 14.85 -11.70
N GLN A 99 8.13 15.78 -12.48
CA GLN A 99 7.83 15.54 -13.89
C GLN A 99 9.13 15.61 -14.69
N ILE A 100 9.47 14.52 -15.38
CA ILE A 100 10.65 14.49 -16.27
C ILE A 100 10.25 15.00 -17.64
N ASN A 101 9.10 14.54 -18.15
CA ASN A 101 8.48 14.94 -19.41
C ASN A 101 6.96 14.82 -19.30
N ASP A 102 6.22 15.22 -20.33
CA ASP A 102 4.76 15.09 -20.41
C ASP A 102 4.24 13.64 -20.25
N ILE A 103 5.10 12.65 -20.51
CA ILE A 103 4.78 11.23 -20.41
C ILE A 103 5.30 10.63 -19.10
N PHE A 104 6.52 10.97 -18.68
CA PHE A 104 7.20 10.28 -17.58
C PHE A 104 7.34 11.20 -16.37
N SER A 105 6.87 10.72 -15.22
CA SER A 105 7.13 11.33 -13.92
C SER A 105 7.76 10.32 -12.98
N VAL A 106 8.59 10.80 -12.07
CA VAL A 106 9.12 10.01 -10.97
C VAL A 106 8.57 10.57 -9.67
N TYR A 107 8.41 9.73 -8.66
CA TYR A 107 7.98 10.17 -7.35
C TYR A 107 8.69 9.42 -6.25
N GLY A 108 8.87 10.09 -5.13
CA GLY A 108 9.23 9.49 -3.85
C GLY A 108 8.08 9.66 -2.88
N LYS A 109 7.91 8.69 -1.98
CA LYS A 109 6.96 8.79 -0.87
C LYS A 109 7.60 8.29 0.41
N VAL A 110 7.19 8.87 1.53
CA VAL A 110 7.66 8.46 2.87
C VAL A 110 6.57 8.76 3.87
N GLY A 111 6.32 7.85 4.79
CA GLY A 111 5.29 8.01 5.81
C GLY A 111 5.22 6.80 6.73
N ILE A 112 4.00 6.54 7.20
CA ILE A 112 3.73 5.49 8.18
C ILE A 112 2.86 4.40 7.55
N ALA A 113 3.04 3.17 8.01
CA ALA A 113 2.23 2.03 7.63
C ALA A 113 1.72 1.31 8.88
N SER A 114 0.43 0.97 8.87
CA SER A 114 -0.17 0.02 9.79
C SER A 114 -0.31 -1.32 9.08
N MET A 115 0.27 -2.36 9.66
CA MET A 115 0.21 -3.73 9.16
C MET A 115 -0.79 -4.51 10.01
N ALA A 116 -1.58 -5.35 9.37
CA ALA A 116 -2.50 -6.28 10.00
C ALA A 116 -2.36 -7.64 9.35
N ILE A 117 -2.03 -8.66 10.13
CA ILE A 117 -1.98 -10.05 9.66
C ILE A 117 -3.14 -10.79 10.30
N VAL A 118 -3.98 -11.38 9.45
CA VAL A 118 -5.10 -12.23 9.86
C VAL A 118 -4.73 -13.67 9.45
N LEU A 119 -4.58 -14.52 10.44
CA LEU A 119 -4.39 -15.96 10.26
C LEU A 119 -5.74 -16.64 10.51
N ASP A 120 -6.38 -17.16 9.47
CA ASP A 120 -7.61 -17.94 9.63
C ASP A 120 -7.26 -19.43 9.47
N GLY A 121 -7.29 -20.17 10.58
CA GLY A 121 -6.88 -21.57 10.61
C GLY A 121 -7.36 -22.30 11.86
N ASN A 122 -8.21 -23.31 11.66
CA ASN A 122 -8.55 -24.38 12.60
C ASN A 122 -8.79 -23.96 14.09
N GLY A 123 -9.48 -22.84 14.32
CA GLY A 123 -9.98 -22.43 15.65
C GLY A 123 -9.16 -21.39 16.42
N PHE A 124 -8.24 -20.69 15.76
CA PHE A 124 -7.47 -19.59 16.34
C PHE A 124 -7.63 -18.32 15.50
N ASP A 125 -8.16 -17.24 16.11
CA ASP A 125 -8.19 -15.89 15.56
C ASP A 125 -7.11 -15.08 16.29
N GLU A 126 -5.97 -14.81 15.67
CA GLU A 126 -4.97 -13.86 16.20
C GLU A 126 -4.79 -12.67 15.25
N ASP A 127 -5.14 -11.48 15.74
CA ASP A 127 -4.97 -10.21 15.05
C ASP A 127 -3.62 -9.59 15.46
N LEU A 128 -2.59 -9.77 14.63
CA LEU A 128 -1.31 -9.09 14.82
C LEU A 128 -1.35 -7.75 14.10
N THR A 129 -1.42 -6.66 14.88
CA THR A 129 -1.39 -5.29 14.37
C THR A 129 -0.07 -4.61 14.76
N GLY A 130 0.60 -4.00 13.79
CA GLY A 130 1.88 -3.32 13.99
C GLY A 130 1.93 -2.00 13.25
N PHE A 131 2.73 -1.06 13.73
CA PHE A 131 3.00 0.20 13.05
C PHE A 131 4.47 0.29 12.69
N GLY A 132 4.75 0.78 11.48
CA GLY A 132 6.10 0.95 10.96
C GLY A 132 6.21 2.17 10.07
N TRP A 133 7.41 2.40 9.57
CA TRP A 133 7.70 3.45 8.61
C TRP A 133 7.78 2.84 7.22
N THR A 134 7.28 3.56 6.22
CA THR A 134 7.35 3.11 4.84
C THR A 134 7.89 4.23 3.99
N TYR A 135 8.78 3.88 3.07
CA TYR A 135 9.29 4.78 2.07
C TYR A 135 9.38 4.06 0.74
N GLY A 136 9.21 4.80 -0.34
CA GLY A 136 9.13 4.19 -1.65
C GLY A 136 9.43 5.17 -2.75
N VAL A 137 9.78 4.61 -3.89
CA VAL A 137 10.01 5.36 -5.11
C VAL A 137 9.25 4.72 -6.25
N GLY A 138 8.80 5.52 -7.20
CA GLY A 138 8.09 5.00 -8.35
C GLY A 138 8.18 5.89 -9.57
N ILE A 139 7.76 5.33 -10.68
CA ILE A 139 7.72 5.97 -11.98
C ILE A 139 6.28 5.85 -12.48
N ASN A 140 5.71 6.97 -12.94
CA ASN A 140 4.45 6.96 -13.66
C ASN A 140 4.70 7.28 -15.14
N ALA A 141 3.99 6.58 -16.01
CA ALA A 141 3.94 6.80 -17.44
C ALA A 141 2.49 7.14 -17.85
N ALA A 142 2.26 8.36 -18.33
CA ALA A 142 0.97 8.79 -18.85
C ALA A 142 0.68 8.08 -20.18
N VAL A 143 -0.40 7.29 -20.21
CA VAL A 143 -0.88 6.62 -21.43
C VAL A 143 -1.95 7.48 -22.10
N THR A 144 -2.82 8.07 -21.28
CA THR A 144 -3.91 8.97 -21.68
C THR A 144 -3.98 10.10 -20.65
N GLU A 145 -4.70 11.18 -20.96
CA GLU A 145 -4.95 12.31 -20.03
C GLU A 145 -5.43 11.87 -18.64
N HIS A 146 -6.18 10.76 -18.53
CA HIS A 146 -6.73 10.27 -17.26
C HIS A 146 -6.06 8.98 -16.77
N LEU A 147 -5.39 8.23 -17.64
CA LEU A 147 -4.85 6.89 -17.33
C LEU A 147 -3.33 6.90 -17.36
N ASN A 148 -2.73 6.47 -16.25
CA ASN A 148 -1.29 6.35 -16.13
C ASN A 148 -0.93 4.94 -15.65
N ILE A 149 0.16 4.41 -16.18
CA ILE A 149 0.77 3.18 -15.67
C ILE A 149 1.79 3.59 -14.62
N ARG A 150 1.82 2.86 -13.51
CA ARG A 150 2.72 3.08 -12.39
C ARG A 150 3.54 1.84 -12.12
N VAL A 151 4.83 2.04 -11.90
CA VAL A 151 5.72 1.04 -11.32
C VAL A 151 6.30 1.62 -10.06
N SER A 152 6.21 0.91 -8.93
CA SER A 152 6.75 1.38 -7.67
C SER A 152 7.51 0.30 -6.92
N TYR A 153 8.45 0.76 -6.12
CA TYR A 153 9.22 -0.04 -5.20
C TYR A 153 9.13 0.61 -3.83
N ASP A 154 8.42 -0.07 -2.94
CA ASP A 154 8.12 0.39 -1.59
C ASP A 154 8.86 -0.51 -0.60
N VAL A 155 9.55 0.11 0.36
CA VAL A 155 10.25 -0.55 1.46
C VAL A 155 9.57 -0.13 2.75
N THR A 156 9.08 -1.10 3.49
CA THR A 156 8.53 -0.87 4.83
C THR A 156 9.50 -1.45 5.83
N THR A 157 10.04 -0.58 6.68
CA THR A 157 10.91 -0.94 7.79
C THR A 157 10.16 -0.65 9.08
N GLY A 158 10.10 -1.63 9.96
CA GLY A 158 9.45 -1.49 11.25
C GLY A 158 10.21 -2.28 12.30
N GLU A 159 10.36 -1.70 13.48
CA GLU A 159 10.73 -2.42 14.68
C GLU A 159 9.45 -3.13 15.17
N LEU A 160 9.43 -4.47 15.11
CA LEU A 160 8.32 -5.24 15.69
C LEU A 160 8.59 -5.42 17.19
N ASP A 161 7.94 -4.61 18.02
CA ASP A 161 7.98 -4.74 19.47
C ASP A 161 7.36 -6.08 19.91
N ALA A 162 8.19 -7.02 20.38
CA ALA A 162 7.74 -8.26 20.99
C ALA A 162 7.41 -8.02 22.47
N ASP A 163 6.15 -7.68 22.78
CA ASP A 163 5.71 -7.37 24.15
C ASP A 163 5.57 -8.61 25.08
N ASN A 164 6.32 -9.70 24.85
CA ASN A 164 6.41 -10.81 25.81
C ASN A 164 7.72 -11.60 25.73
N ASN A 165 8.62 -11.24 26.64
CA ASN A 165 9.93 -11.84 26.87
C ASN A 165 9.82 -13.23 27.51
N TYR A 166 9.69 -14.29 26.70
CA TYR A 166 9.90 -15.67 27.14
C TYR A 166 11.11 -16.37 26.47
N LEU A 167 11.69 -15.80 25.41
CA LEU A 167 12.69 -16.49 24.57
C LEU A 167 14.01 -15.71 24.33
N GLY A 168 14.16 -14.49 24.84
CA GLY A 168 15.42 -13.73 24.74
C GLY A 168 15.84 -13.37 23.31
N LEU A 169 14.87 -13.20 22.40
CA LEU A 169 15.13 -12.75 21.04
C LEU A 169 15.31 -11.23 21.02
N LYS A 170 16.38 -10.79 20.37
CA LYS A 170 16.77 -9.40 20.16
C LYS A 170 15.94 -8.79 19.04
N ASP A 171 15.72 -7.47 19.08
CA ASP A 171 15.03 -6.66 18.06
C ASP A 171 15.31 -7.19 16.65
N ILE A 172 14.27 -7.66 15.94
CA ILE A 172 14.39 -8.23 14.61
C ILE A 172 14.07 -7.12 13.61
N ASP A 173 15.11 -6.55 13.02
CA ASP A 173 14.99 -5.66 11.86
C ASP A 173 14.36 -6.45 10.71
N THR A 174 13.10 -6.15 10.38
CA THR A 174 12.39 -6.80 9.27
C THR A 174 12.15 -5.79 8.15
N ASP A 175 12.77 -6.04 7.00
CA ASP A 175 12.59 -5.25 5.80
C ASP A 175 11.59 -5.92 4.85
N ILE A 176 10.45 -5.28 4.65
CA ILE A 176 9.44 -5.74 3.68
C ILE A 176 9.63 -4.94 2.39
N LYS A 177 10.07 -5.64 1.35
CA LYS A 177 10.28 -5.08 0.02
C LYS A 177 9.08 -5.40 -0.86
N GLN A 178 8.45 -4.38 -1.42
CA GLN A 178 7.29 -4.51 -2.28
C GLN A 178 7.58 -3.93 -3.65
N PHE A 179 7.44 -4.75 -4.68
CA PHE A 179 7.46 -4.31 -6.06
C PHE A 179 6.04 -4.29 -6.60
N ALA A 180 5.56 -3.13 -7.03
CA ALA A 180 4.19 -2.95 -7.49
C ALA A 180 4.14 -2.49 -8.95
N VAL A 181 3.20 -3.06 -9.70
CA VAL A 181 2.83 -2.59 -11.04
C VAL A 181 1.34 -2.32 -11.05
N GLY A 182 0.96 -1.10 -11.40
CA GLY A 182 -0.42 -0.65 -11.28
C GLY A 182 -0.87 0.30 -12.37
N VAL A 183 -2.17 0.56 -12.34
CA VAL A 183 -2.84 1.54 -13.18
C VAL A 183 -3.48 2.57 -12.27
N HIS A 184 -3.26 3.82 -12.61
CA HIS A 184 -3.74 5.01 -11.93
C HIS A 184 -4.80 5.66 -12.82
N TYR A 185 -5.86 6.16 -12.22
CA TYR A 185 -6.86 7.01 -12.84
C TYR A 185 -6.89 8.35 -12.10
N GLN A 186 -6.63 9.43 -12.83
CA GLN A 186 -6.70 10.81 -12.35
C GLN A 186 -8.08 11.39 -12.70
N PHE A 187 -8.74 12.01 -11.72
CA PHE A 187 -10.02 12.71 -11.90
C PHE A 187 -9.84 14.17 -12.25
#